data_AF-A0A382YEK3-F1
#
_entry.id   AF-A0A382YEK3-F1
#
_cell.length_a   1.000
_cell.length_b   1.000
_cell.length_c   1.000
_cell.angle_alpha   90.00
_cell.angle_beta   90.00
_cell.angle_gamma   90.00
#
_symmetry.space_group_name_H-M   'P 1'
#
loop_
_entity.id
_entity.type
_entity.pdbx_description
1 polymer ?
#
loop_
_entity_poly.entity_id
_entity_poly.type
_entity_poly.pdbx_seq_one_letter_code
_entity_poly.pdbx_strand_id
1 'polypeptide(L)'
;IAEEIWNKLGNANSVTIAEFPKFKESYLVEDQINYPVSFNGKMRFKILLDAKLTKDEVEDEVMKHEKTDHYLDGKSPKKVIVVPKRIVNIVM
;
A
#
# COMPACT_ATOMS: atom_id res chain seq x y z
N ILE A 1 -26.22 -11.62 20.42
CA ILE A 1 -26.00 -10.69 19.28
C ILE A 1 -25.48 -11.44 18.05
N ALA A 2 -24.37 -12.19 18.13
CA ALA A 2 -23.83 -12.94 16.97
C ALA A 2 -24.87 -13.88 16.31
N GLU A 3 -25.66 -14.62 17.10
CA GLU A 3 -26.72 -15.51 16.61
C GLU A 3 -27.83 -14.79 15.84
N GLU A 4 -28.20 -13.59 16.29
CA GLU A 4 -29.26 -12.79 15.67
C GLU A 4 -28.80 -12.21 14.33
N ILE A 5 -27.54 -11.73 14.27
CA ILE A 5 -26.92 -11.25 13.03
C ILE A 5 -26.73 -12.40 12.05
N TRP A 6 -26.29 -13.57 12.53
CA TRP A 6 -26.08 -14.76 11.71
C TRP A 6 -27.36 -15.27 11.04
N ASN A 7 -28.47 -15.32 11.78
CA ASN A 7 -29.79 -15.64 11.24
C ASN A 7 -30.27 -14.59 10.24
N LYS A 8 -30.05 -13.28 10.52
CA LYS A 8 -30.39 -12.18 9.60
C LYS A 8 -29.58 -12.21 8.30
N LEU A 9 -28.38 -12.79 8.30
CA LEU A 9 -27.56 -13.03 7.11
C LEU A 9 -28.05 -14.21 6.25
N GLY A 10 -29.13 -14.90 6.65
CA GLY A 10 -29.75 -15.97 5.87
C GLY A 10 -29.18 -17.37 6.12
N ASN A 11 -28.37 -17.53 7.17
CA ASN A 11 -27.86 -18.85 7.55
C ASN A 11 -28.91 -19.62 8.35
N ALA A 12 -29.16 -20.88 7.97
CA ALA A 12 -30.21 -21.70 8.60
C ALA A 12 -29.78 -22.41 9.90
N ASN A 13 -28.48 -22.51 10.15
CA ASN A 13 -27.89 -23.22 11.29
C ASN A 13 -27.35 -22.23 12.31
N SER A 14 -27.27 -22.63 13.59
CA SER A 14 -26.71 -21.78 14.65
C SER A 14 -25.26 -21.38 14.36
N VAL A 15 -24.86 -20.16 14.72
CA VAL A 15 -23.47 -19.70 14.56
C VAL A 15 -22.49 -20.52 15.39
N THR A 16 -22.98 -21.20 16.44
CA THR A 16 -22.21 -22.03 17.36
C THR A 16 -21.76 -23.36 16.75
N ILE A 17 -22.48 -23.85 15.73
CA ILE A 17 -22.16 -25.08 14.99
C ILE A 17 -21.61 -24.79 13.58
N ALA A 18 -21.49 -23.50 13.22
CA ALA A 18 -20.89 -23.09 11.97
C ALA A 18 -19.40 -23.43 11.95
N GLU A 19 -18.88 -23.92 10.81
CA GLU A 19 -17.44 -24.13 10.64
C GLU A 19 -16.70 -22.80 10.78
N PHE A 20 -15.55 -22.84 11.45
CA PHE A 20 -14.69 -21.67 11.54
C PHE A 20 -14.21 -21.26 10.14
N PRO A 21 -14.15 -19.95 9.82
CA PRO A 21 -13.72 -19.48 8.52
C PRO A 21 -12.38 -20.07 8.11
N LYS A 22 -12.34 -20.71 6.94
CA LYS A 22 -11.10 -21.26 6.39
C LYS A 22 -10.18 -20.12 5.96
N PHE A 23 -8.93 -20.19 6.40
CA PHE A 23 -7.89 -19.26 5.98
C PHE A 23 -7.78 -19.28 4.44
N LYS A 24 -7.91 -18.10 3.83
CA LYS A 24 -7.78 -17.89 2.39
C LYS A 24 -6.66 -16.89 2.16
N GLU A 25 -5.51 -17.39 1.76
CA GLU A 25 -4.29 -16.61 1.47
C GLU A 25 -4.52 -15.54 0.40
N SER A 26 -5.51 -15.75 -0.48
CA SER A 26 -5.92 -14.78 -1.50
C SER A 26 -6.40 -13.43 -0.94
N TYR A 27 -6.90 -13.41 0.30
CA TYR A 27 -7.32 -12.15 0.96
C TYR A 27 -6.17 -11.47 1.73
N LEU A 28 -5.00 -12.10 1.82
CA LEU A 28 -3.79 -11.52 2.40
C LEU A 28 -2.92 -10.82 1.34
N VAL A 29 -3.30 -10.89 0.07
CA VAL A 29 -2.63 -10.14 -0.98
C VAL A 29 -2.99 -8.67 -0.78
N GLU A 30 -2.14 -7.95 -0.07
CA GLU A 30 -2.19 -6.50 -0.04
C GLU A 30 -1.84 -6.01 -1.44
N ASP A 31 -2.87 -5.66 -2.22
CA ASP A 31 -2.69 -5.10 -3.56
C ASP A 31 -1.97 -3.75 -3.53
N GLN A 32 -1.88 -3.10 -2.37
CA GLN A 32 -1.35 -1.75 -2.22
C GLN A 32 -0.32 -1.67 -1.08
N ILE A 33 0.87 -1.19 -1.42
CA ILE A 33 1.97 -0.91 -0.50
C ILE A 33 2.08 0.59 -0.29
N ASN A 34 2.18 0.98 0.98
CA ASN A 34 2.36 2.36 1.37
C ASN A 34 3.86 2.71 1.38
N TYR A 35 4.36 3.31 0.29
CA TYR A 35 5.76 3.67 0.14
C TYR A 35 6.05 5.03 0.78
N PRO A 36 6.91 5.09 1.81
CA PRO A 36 7.43 6.36 2.30
C PRO A 36 8.40 6.96 1.28
N VAL A 37 8.17 8.23 0.91
CA VAL A 37 9.05 9.00 0.03
C VAL A 37 9.90 9.95 0.89
N SER A 38 11.20 9.82 0.73
CA SER A 38 12.22 10.61 1.44
C SER A 38 13.03 11.44 0.47
N PHE A 39 13.39 12.64 0.89
CA PHE A 39 14.24 13.57 0.13
C PHE A 39 15.47 13.87 0.97
N ASN A 40 16.66 13.61 0.44
CA ASN A 40 17.93 13.74 1.16
C ASN A 40 17.89 13.06 2.56
N GLY A 41 17.25 11.88 2.65
CA GLY A 41 17.11 11.13 3.89
C GLY A 41 16.03 11.62 4.87
N LYS A 42 15.30 12.69 4.56
CA LYS A 42 14.15 13.15 5.36
C LYS A 42 12.84 12.71 4.71
N MET A 43 12.05 11.94 5.43
CA MET A 43 10.71 11.53 5.01
C MET A 43 9.79 12.75 4.84
N ARG A 44 9.08 12.85 3.71
CA ARG A 44 8.17 13.96 3.42
C ARG A 44 6.72 13.53 3.37
N PHE A 45 6.43 12.46 2.63
CA PHE A 45 5.08 11.94 2.49
C PHE A 45 5.11 10.44 2.22
N LYS A 46 3.93 9.82 2.19
CA LYS A 46 3.75 8.44 1.75
C LYS A 46 2.87 8.42 0.51
N ILE A 47 3.15 7.51 -0.41
CA ILE A 47 2.35 7.24 -1.61
C ILE A 47 1.86 5.80 -1.56
N LEU A 48 0.59 5.60 -1.89
CA LEU A 48 0.00 4.28 -1.96
C LEU A 48 0.18 3.76 -3.39
N LEU A 49 0.93 2.67 -3.55
CA LEU A 49 1.30 2.13 -4.86
C LEU A 49 0.96 0.65 -4.92
N ASP A 50 0.68 0.13 -6.11
CA ASP A 50 0.39 -1.30 -6.28
C ASP A 50 1.63 -2.14 -5.90
N ALA A 51 1.41 -3.20 -5.14
CA ALA A 51 2.45 -4.12 -4.68
C ALA A 51 3.21 -4.83 -5.82
N LYS A 52 2.63 -4.84 -7.02
CA LYS A 52 3.16 -5.48 -8.23
C LYS A 52 4.01 -4.54 -9.09
N LEU A 53 4.05 -3.23 -8.78
CA LEU A 53 4.85 -2.29 -9.56
C LEU A 53 6.33 -2.62 -9.47
N THR A 54 6.99 -2.52 -10.61
CA THR A 54 8.43 -2.62 -10.73
C THR A 54 9.11 -1.38 -10.14
N LYS A 55 10.42 -1.49 -9.92
CA LYS A 55 11.23 -0.39 -9.39
C LYS A 55 11.09 0.89 -10.25
N ASP A 56 11.08 0.72 -11.57
CA ASP A 56 11.03 1.83 -12.52
C ASP A 56 9.64 2.47 -12.56
N GLU A 57 8.57 1.66 -12.47
CA GLU A 57 7.19 2.18 -12.38
C GLU A 57 6.95 2.93 -11.05
N VAL A 58 7.51 2.43 -9.94
CA VAL A 58 7.45 3.14 -8.65
C VAL A 58 8.19 4.47 -8.73
N GLU A 59 9.33 4.52 -9.41
CA GLU A 59 10.08 5.76 -9.65
C GLU A 59 9.25 6.76 -10.47
N ASP A 60 8.66 6.32 -11.59
CA ASP A 60 7.82 7.17 -12.44
C ASP A 60 6.60 7.69 -11.70
N GLU A 61 5.91 6.85 -10.92
CA GLU A 61 4.70 7.25 -10.21
C GLU A 61 5.02 8.23 -9.07
N VAL A 62 6.15 8.02 -8.38
CA VAL A 62 6.65 9.00 -7.40
C VAL A 62 7.04 10.30 -8.09
N MET A 63 7.71 10.26 -9.24
CA MET A 63 8.14 11.46 -9.97
C MET A 63 6.96 12.25 -10.55
N LYS A 64 5.87 11.59 -10.94
CA LYS A 64 4.63 12.24 -11.43
C LYS A 64 3.77 12.83 -10.30
N HIS A 65 4.01 12.45 -9.06
CA HIS A 65 3.18 12.89 -7.94
C HIS A 65 3.38 14.40 -7.67
N GLU A 66 2.29 15.17 -7.55
CA GLU A 66 2.34 16.64 -7.38
C GLU A 66 3.24 17.10 -6.22
N LYS A 67 3.21 16.36 -5.11
CA LYS A 67 4.07 16.62 -3.95
C LYS A 67 5.56 16.47 -4.27
N THR A 68 5.93 15.58 -5.18
CA THR A 68 7.32 15.38 -5.57
C THR A 68 7.84 16.61 -6.31
N ASP A 69 7.08 17.14 -7.26
CA ASP A 69 7.44 18.37 -7.96
C ASP A 69 7.57 19.56 -7.00
N HIS A 70 6.67 19.67 -6.02
CA HIS A 70 6.77 20.66 -4.95
C HIS A 70 8.07 20.58 -4.13
N TYR A 71 8.58 19.37 -3.86
CA TYR A 71 9.84 19.20 -3.12
C TYR A 71 11.09 19.26 -4.02
N LEU A 72 10.94 19.00 -5.33
CA LEU A 72 12.01 19.11 -6.30
C LEU A 72 12.31 20.57 -6.67
N ASP A 73 11.34 21.49 -6.57
CA ASP A 73 11.54 22.94 -6.76
C ASP A 73 12.27 23.25 -8.09
N GLY A 74 11.90 22.54 -9.16
CA GLY A 74 12.53 22.64 -10.48
C GLY A 74 13.94 22.06 -10.59
N LYS A 75 14.44 21.36 -9.57
CA LYS A 75 15.75 20.67 -9.61
C LYS A 75 15.58 19.20 -9.99
N SER A 76 16.44 18.74 -10.90
CA SER A 76 16.52 17.32 -11.23
C SER A 76 17.22 16.55 -10.11
N PRO A 77 16.66 15.42 -9.65
CA PRO A 77 17.32 14.59 -8.64
C PRO A 77 18.62 14.00 -9.19
N LYS A 78 19.68 13.99 -8.38
CA LYS A 78 20.97 13.37 -8.71
C LYS A 78 20.89 11.84 -8.69
N LYS A 79 20.06 11.28 -7.81
CA LYS A 79 19.92 9.84 -7.66
C LYS A 79 18.58 9.47 -7.04
N VAL A 80 17.87 8.54 -7.65
CA VAL A 80 16.66 7.94 -7.08
C VAL A 80 17.00 6.53 -6.61
N ILE A 81 16.72 6.25 -5.33
CA ILE A 81 16.94 4.96 -4.69
C ILE A 81 15.58 4.41 -4.28
N VAL A 82 15.06 3.52 -5.11
CA VAL A 82 13.84 2.75 -4.81
C VAL A 82 14.24 1.41 -4.20
N VAL A 83 13.78 1.17 -2.97
CA VAL A 83 13.84 -0.13 -2.32
C VAL A 83 12.42 -0.72 -2.37
N PRO A 84 12.18 -1.75 -3.22
CA PRO A 84 10.87 -2.37 -3.35
C PRO A 84 10.30 -2.79 -2.00
N LYS A 85 9.02 -2.53 -1.81
CA LYS A 85 8.26 -2.84 -0.59
C LYS A 85 8.80 -2.20 0.70
N ARG A 86 9.65 -1.16 0.60
CA ARG A 86 10.26 -0.50 1.76
C ARG A 86 10.22 1.02 1.72
N ILE A 87 10.96 1.66 0.80
CA ILE A 87 11.17 3.11 0.82
C ILE A 87 11.65 3.63 -0.54
N VAL A 88 11.27 4.86 -0.87
CA VAL A 88 11.84 5.62 -1.98
C VAL A 88 12.62 6.78 -1.40
N ASN A 89 13.90 6.90 -1.77
CA ASN A 89 14.73 8.02 -1.37
C ASN A 89 15.26 8.75 -2.62
N ILE A 90 14.91 10.03 -2.70
CA ILE A 90 15.30 10.94 -3.76
C ILE A 90 16.43 11.80 -3.22
N VAL A 91 17.60 11.69 -3.85
CA VAL A 91 18.76 12.54 -3.55
C VAL A 91 18.77 13.68 -4.56
N MET A 92 18.62 14.91 -4.07
CA MET A 92 18.71 16.15 -4.88
C MET A 92 20.16 16.64 -5.00
#